data_AF-A0A9E4VJX8-F1
#
_entry.id   AF-A0A9E4VJX8-F1
#
_cell.length_a   1.000
_cell.length_b   1.000
_cell.length_c   1.000
_cell.angle_alpha   90.00
_cell.angle_beta   90.00
_cell.angle_gamma   90.00
#
_symmetry.space_group_name_H-M   'P 1'
#
loop_
_entity.id
_entity.type
_entity.pdbx_description
1 polymer ?
#
loop_
_entity_poly.entity_id
_entity_poly.type
_entity_poly.pdbx_seq_one_letter_code
_entity_poly.pdbx_strand_id
1 'polypeptide(L)'
;MPDVRPATLAGIPAIRDVDRSLAWPVSENAVLQHAIEGGRVAVALEGREVVGYLRWEWLWDHIPLCVFVRVRPPHQRTGLGRALYARVEPISPYAAASSGSAPPKKPTTFPCASTAPSAFASSAPSAISARTLARSSCART
;
A
#
# COMPACT_ATOMS: atom_id res chain seq x y z
N MET A 1 9.42 16.39 11.91
CA MET A 1 9.15 14.99 12.29
C MET A 1 7.63 14.83 12.31
N PRO A 2 7.05 13.82 11.64
CA PRO A 2 5.60 13.66 11.61
C PRO A 2 5.03 13.41 13.01
N ASP A 3 3.94 14.08 13.36
CA ASP A 3 3.27 13.95 14.66
C ASP A 3 2.32 12.75 14.61
N VAL A 4 2.63 11.70 15.37
CA VAL A 4 1.84 10.46 15.41
C VAL A 4 1.27 10.28 16.81
N ARG A 5 -0.06 10.16 16.90
CA ARG A 5 -0.79 10.08 18.17
C ARG A 5 -1.80 8.94 18.17
N PRO A 6 -2.16 8.38 19.34
CA PRO A 6 -3.29 7.47 19.43
C PRO A 6 -4.57 8.18 18.95
N ALA A 7 -5.40 7.46 18.20
CA ALA A 7 -6.68 7.99 17.75
C ALA A 7 -7.63 8.18 18.94
N THR A 8 -8.47 9.20 18.85
CA THR A 8 -9.58 9.43 19.78
C THR A 8 -10.91 9.27 19.05
N LEU A 9 -11.99 8.98 19.78
CA LEU A 9 -13.33 8.86 19.19
C LEU A 9 -13.77 10.11 18.42
N ALA A 10 -13.37 11.30 18.87
CA ALA A 10 -13.61 12.56 18.17
C ALA A 10 -12.93 12.65 16.79
N GLY A 11 -11.91 11.82 16.53
CA GLY A 11 -11.17 11.76 15.27
C GLY A 11 -11.75 10.82 14.23
N ILE A 12 -12.81 10.07 14.56
CA ILE A 12 -13.47 9.13 13.63
C ILE A 12 -13.87 9.80 12.29
N PRO A 13 -14.47 11.00 12.26
CA PRO A 13 -14.80 11.65 10.99
C PRO A 13 -13.58 11.91 10.12
N ALA A 14 -12.48 12.38 10.71
CA ALA A 14 -11.26 12.68 9.98
C ALA A 14 -10.58 11.42 9.41
N ILE A 15 -10.64 10.29 10.14
CA ILE A 15 -10.14 9.00 9.66
C ILE A 15 -10.96 8.51 8.46
N ARG A 16 -12.28 8.70 8.47
CA ARG A 16 -13.16 8.33 7.35
C ARG A 16 -12.94 9.19 6.12
N ASP A 17 -12.61 10.47 6.31
CA ASP A 17 -12.26 11.34 5.20
C ASP A 17 -10.96 10.88 4.52
N VAL A 18 -10.03 10.27 5.27
CA VAL A 18 -8.80 9.69 4.73
C VAL A 18 -9.06 8.37 4.01
N ASP A 19 -9.88 7.48 4.58
CA ASP A 19 -10.25 6.21 3.95
C ASP A 19 -11.75 6.07 3.76
N ARG A 20 -12.16 6.37 2.52
CA ARG A 20 -13.55 6.25 2.07
C ARG A 20 -14.09 4.83 2.14
N SER A 21 -13.24 3.79 2.21
CA SER A 21 -13.74 2.42 2.39
C SER A 21 -14.49 2.25 3.72
N LEU A 22 -14.13 3.04 4.74
CA LEU A 22 -14.78 3.08 6.06
C LEU A 22 -16.11 3.84 6.09
N ALA A 23 -16.53 4.40 4.95
CA ALA A 23 -17.78 5.16 4.81
C ALA A 23 -18.99 4.26 4.52
N TRP A 24 -18.81 2.94 4.37
CA TRP A 24 -19.92 2.05 4.04
C TRP A 24 -20.87 1.88 5.25
N PRO A 25 -22.20 2.04 5.06
CA PRO A 25 -23.12 2.35 6.16
C PRO A 25 -23.42 1.24 7.18
N VAL A 26 -22.97 0.00 7.01
CA VAL A 26 -23.69 -1.14 7.64
C VAL A 26 -23.01 -1.79 8.86
N SER A 27 -21.71 -1.60 9.13
CA SER A 27 -21.09 -2.19 10.36
C SER A 27 -19.74 -1.61 10.82
N GLU A 28 -19.07 -0.76 10.03
CA GLU A 28 -17.69 -0.37 10.35
C GLU A 28 -17.55 0.69 11.45
N ASN A 29 -18.61 1.42 11.79
CA ASN A 29 -18.58 2.37 12.91
C ASN A 29 -18.23 1.68 14.22
N ALA A 30 -18.91 0.57 14.52
CA ALA A 30 -18.66 -0.20 15.72
C ALA A 30 -17.24 -0.81 15.72
N VAL A 31 -16.76 -1.25 14.56
CA VAL A 31 -15.42 -1.84 14.42
C VAL A 31 -14.31 -0.81 14.67
N LEU A 32 -14.41 0.36 14.04
CA LEU A 32 -13.43 1.43 14.23
C LEU A 32 -13.48 2.00 15.65
N GLN A 33 -14.67 2.21 16.19
CA GLN A 33 -14.86 2.64 17.58
C GLN A 33 -14.23 1.64 18.56
N HIS A 34 -14.54 0.35 18.42
CA HIS A 34 -13.98 -0.69 19.26
C HIS A 34 -12.45 -0.80 19.14
N ALA A 35 -11.91 -0.58 17.94
CA ALA A 35 -10.46 -0.52 17.74
C ALA A 35 -9.83 0.69 18.42
N ILE A 36 -10.48 1.87 18.39
CA ILE A 36 -10.01 3.08 19.07
C ILE A 36 -10.06 2.91 20.59
N GLU A 37 -11.16 2.39 21.13
CA GLU A 37 -11.32 2.09 22.56
C GLU A 37 -10.27 1.08 23.03
N GLY A 38 -9.95 0.10 22.18
CA GLY A 38 -8.87 -0.86 22.42
C GLY A 38 -7.46 -0.30 22.22
N GLY A 39 -7.29 0.98 21.87
CA GLY A 39 -6.00 1.61 21.63
C GLY A 39 -5.27 1.09 20.39
N ARG A 40 -5.98 0.46 19.45
CA ARG A 40 -5.44 -0.23 18.26
C ARG A 40 -5.40 0.62 16.99
N VAL A 41 -5.48 1.94 17.15
CA VAL A 41 -5.49 2.91 16.05
C VAL A 41 -4.58 4.08 16.37
N ALA A 42 -3.71 4.43 15.43
CA ALA A 42 -2.85 5.60 15.48
C ALA A 42 -3.14 6.51 14.28
N VAL A 43 -3.09 7.81 14.50
CA VAL A 43 -3.26 8.83 13.47
C VAL A 43 -1.98 9.62 13.28
N ALA A 44 -1.70 9.99 12.04
CA ALA A 44 -0.64 10.91 11.70
C ALA A 44 -1.25 12.28 11.40
N LEU A 45 -0.69 13.31 12.04
CA LEU A 45 -1.14 14.68 11.99
C LEU A 45 -0.11 15.54 11.25
N GLU A 46 -0.62 16.45 10.43
CA GLU A 46 0.13 17.58 9.92
C GLU A 46 -0.57 18.86 10.37
N GLY A 47 0.03 19.55 11.35
CA GLY A 47 -0.63 20.65 12.06
C GLY A 47 -1.85 20.16 12.84
N ARG A 48 -3.06 20.45 12.33
CA ARG A 48 -4.35 20.03 12.92
C ARG A 48 -5.11 19.02 12.06
N GLU A 49 -4.57 18.65 10.91
CA GLU A 49 -5.24 17.77 9.95
C GLU A 49 -4.74 16.33 10.08
N VAL A 50 -5.68 15.38 10.05
CA VAL A 50 -5.34 13.96 9.94
C VAL A 50 -4.97 13.64 8.50
N VAL A 51 -3.68 13.43 8.26
CA VAL A 51 -3.13 13.13 6.93
C VAL A 51 -2.96 11.64 6.68
N GLY A 52 -3.07 10.82 7.74
CA GLY A 52 -3.02 9.37 7.62
C GLY A 52 -3.42 8.67 8.92
N TYR A 53 -3.63 7.36 8.85
CA TYR A 53 -3.85 6.52 10.02
C TYR A 53 -3.31 5.11 9.81
N LEU A 54 -3.14 4.41 10.93
CA LEU A 54 -2.75 3.03 11.04
C LEU A 54 -3.72 2.33 11.99
N ARG A 55 -4.29 1.22 11.55
CA ARG A 55 -5.06 0.30 12.40
C ARG A 55 -4.37 -1.05 12.40
N TRP A 56 -4.25 -1.62 13.59
CA TRP A 56 -3.77 -2.99 13.77
C TRP A 56 -4.79 -3.81 14.56
N GLU A 57 -4.62 -5.12 14.53
CA GLU A 57 -5.36 -6.07 15.37
C GLU A 57 -4.37 -7.07 15.95
N TRP A 58 -4.79 -7.81 16.98
CA TRP A 58 -3.99 -8.87 17.56
C TRP A 58 -4.24 -10.17 16.80
N LEU A 59 -3.18 -10.70 16.19
CA LEU A 59 -3.14 -12.04 15.67
C LEU A 59 -2.59 -12.96 16.77
N TRP A 60 -3.38 -13.98 17.12
CA TRP A 60 -3.08 -14.94 18.19
C TRP A 60 -2.76 -14.29 19.54
N ASP A 61 -3.36 -13.14 19.85
CA ASP A 61 -3.19 -12.38 21.10
C ASP A 61 -1.82 -11.73 21.35
N HIS A 62 -0.82 -11.96 20.49
CA HIS A 62 0.54 -11.47 20.74
C HIS A 62 1.28 -10.94 19.51
N ILE A 63 0.74 -11.08 18.30
CA ILE A 63 1.35 -10.53 17.08
C ILE A 63 0.50 -9.36 16.57
N PRO A 64 1.01 -8.12 16.55
CA PRO A 64 0.26 -7.01 15.99
C PRO A 64 0.23 -7.12 14.45
N LEU A 65 -0.96 -7.39 13.90
CA LEU A 65 -1.21 -7.40 12.46
C LEU A 65 -1.70 -6.01 12.02
N CYS A 66 -0.89 -5.32 11.22
CA CYS A 66 -1.30 -4.03 10.63
C CYS A 66 -2.33 -4.28 9.52
N VAL A 67 -3.60 -4.02 9.80
CA VAL A 67 -4.72 -4.31 8.88
C VAL A 67 -4.87 -3.21 7.84
N PHE A 68 -4.77 -1.95 8.27
CA PHE A 68 -4.92 -0.80 7.37
C PHE A 68 -3.86 0.25 7.66
N VAL A 69 -3.19 0.69 6.59
CA VAL A 69 -2.32 1.86 6.60
C VAL A 69 -2.73 2.74 5.44
N ARG A 70 -3.17 3.96 5.73
CA ARG A 70 -3.58 4.91 4.71
C ARG A 70 -2.98 6.27 4.99
N VAL A 71 -2.44 6.87 3.94
CA VAL A 71 -1.92 8.24 3.93
C VAL A 71 -2.50 8.93 2.72
N ARG A 72 -3.01 10.15 2.91
CA ARG A 72 -3.56 10.97 1.83
C ARG A 72 -2.52 11.13 0.71
N PRO A 73 -2.91 11.03 -0.58
CA PRO A 73 -1.98 11.08 -1.70
C PRO A 73 -0.96 12.24 -1.68
N PRO A 74 -1.35 13.48 -1.31
CA PRO A 74 -0.41 14.61 -1.26
C PRO A 74 0.71 14.44 -0.22
N HIS A 75 0.51 13.60 0.79
CA HIS A 75 1.44 13.41 1.90
C HIS A 75 2.21 12.08 1.80
N GLN A 76 2.09 11.35 0.69
CA GLN A 76 2.83 10.12 0.47
C GLN A 76 4.31 10.39 0.19
N ARG A 77 5.17 9.38 0.39
CA ARG A 77 6.64 9.45 0.20
C ARG A 77 7.38 10.45 1.10
N THR A 78 6.71 10.99 2.12
CA THR A 78 7.29 11.88 3.14
C THR A 78 7.85 11.14 4.37
N GLY A 79 7.68 9.82 4.43
CA GLY A 79 8.04 9.00 5.59
C GLY A 79 6.92 8.85 6.62
N LEU A 80 5.72 9.40 6.40
CA LEU A 80 4.56 9.22 7.30
C LEU A 80 4.21 7.76 7.57
N GLY A 81 4.23 6.91 6.54
CA GLY A 81 3.99 5.48 6.71
C GLY A 81 5.01 4.82 7.66
N ARG A 82 6.29 5.17 7.52
CA ARG A 82 7.35 4.68 8.41
C ARG A 82 7.14 5.15 9.85
N ALA A 83 6.74 6.41 10.05
CA ALA A 83 6.46 6.95 11.37
C ALA A 83 5.26 6.28 12.05
N LEU A 84 4.21 5.97 11.28
CA LEU A 84 3.07 5.18 11.74
C LEU A 84 3.52 3.79 12.22
N TYR A 85 4.30 3.06 11.41
CA TYR A 85 4.80 1.73 11.80
C TYR A 85 5.72 1.77 13.02
N ALA A 86 6.59 2.78 13.13
CA ALA A 86 7.48 2.94 14.28
C ALA A 86 6.73 3.08 15.62
N ARG A 87 5.44 3.44 15.60
CA ARG A 87 4.60 3.48 16.81
C ARG A 87 4.15 2.09 17.28
N VAL A 88 3.98 1.15 16.35
CA VAL A 88 3.45 -0.20 16.62
C VAL A 88 4.57 -1.20 16.89
N GLU A 89 5.74 -1.02 16.29
CA GLU A 89 6.90 -1.91 16.49
C GLU A 89 7.23 -2.18 17.97
N PRO A 90 7.30 -1.18 18.87
CA PRO A 90 7.61 -1.43 20.29
C PRO A 90 6.50 -2.16 21.06
N ILE A 91 5.28 -2.19 20.52
CA ILE A 91 4.13 -2.87 21.14
C ILE A 91 4.22 -4.39 20.90
N SER A 92 4.95 -4.81 19.86
CA SER A 92 5.13 -6.23 19.56
C SER A 92 6.05 -6.87 20.61
N PRO A 93 5.60 -7.92 21.33
CA PRO A 93 6.46 -8.65 22.26
C PRO A 93 7.64 -9.31 21.54
N TYR A 94 7.50 -9.61 20.24
CA TYR A 94 8.59 -10.12 19.42
C TYR A 94 9.60 -9.05 19.00
N ALA A 95 9.23 -7.78 18.91
CA ALA A 95 10.18 -6.72 18.58
C ALA A 95 11.23 -6.53 19.69
N ALA A 96 10.81 -6.68 20.95
CA ALA A 96 11.73 -6.69 22.08
C ALA A 96 12.67 -7.92 22.07
N ALA A 97 12.23 -9.04 21.49
CA ALA A 97 13.03 -10.26 21.37
C ALA A 97 13.96 -10.26 20.14
N SER A 98 13.60 -9.55 19.05
CA SER A 98 14.33 -9.56 17.78
C SER A 98 15.47 -8.56 17.69
N SER A 99 15.61 -7.61 18.63
CA SER A 99 16.76 -6.70 18.70
C SER A 99 18.10 -7.41 18.98
N GLY A 100 18.09 -8.74 19.17
CA GLY A 100 19.28 -9.61 19.27
C GLY A 100 19.49 -10.60 18.11
N SER A 101 18.58 -10.70 17.13
CA SER A 101 18.79 -11.57 15.96
C SER A 101 18.65 -10.79 14.67
N ALA A 102 19.79 -10.31 14.15
CA ALA A 102 19.87 -9.89 12.77
C ALA A 102 19.36 -11.03 11.87
N PRO A 103 18.39 -10.81 10.96
CA PRO A 103 18.08 -11.82 9.97
C PRO A 103 19.35 -12.10 9.17
N PRO A 104 19.67 -13.37 8.83
CA PRO A 104 20.81 -13.64 7.99
C PRO A 104 20.63 -12.85 6.70
N LYS A 105 21.51 -11.86 6.48
CA LYS A 105 21.66 -11.19 5.19
C LYS A 105 22.05 -12.27 4.19
N LYS A 106 21.07 -12.92 3.56
CA LYS A 106 21.34 -13.64 2.32
C LYS A 106 21.81 -12.57 1.34
N PRO A 107 23.01 -12.68 0.74
CA PRO A 107 23.41 -11.78 -0.31
C PRO A 107 22.51 -12.06 -1.51
N THR A 108 21.43 -11.30 -1.64
CA THR A 108 20.65 -11.28 -2.88
C THR A 108 21.38 -10.38 -3.86
N THR A 109 22.46 -10.92 -4.43
CA THR A 109 22.95 -10.48 -5.73
C THR A 109 21.85 -10.84 -6.72
N PHE A 110 20.97 -9.89 -7.04
CA PHE A 110 20.19 -9.98 -8.25
C PHE A 110 21.17 -9.76 -9.41
N PRO A 111 21.41 -10.73 -10.31
CA PRO A 111 22.17 -10.45 -11.52
C PRO A 111 21.36 -9.44 -12.35
N CYS A 112 21.94 -8.26 -12.51
CA CYS A 112 21.51 -7.28 -13.50
C CYS A 112 21.72 -7.90 -14.89
N ALA A 113 20.66 -8.48 -15.47
CA ALA A 113 20.66 -8.90 -16.87
C ALA A 113 20.46 -7.67 -17.75
N SER A 114 21.50 -6.84 -17.87
CA SER A 114 21.62 -5.84 -18.92
C SER A 114 22.61 -6.33 -19.95
N THR A 115 22.14 -7.10 -20.94
CA THR A 115 22.84 -7.23 -22.23
C THR A 115 21.81 -7.36 -23.34
N ALA A 116 21.57 -6.25 -24.05
CA ALA A 116 20.96 -6.27 -25.37
C ALA A 116 21.88 -7.01 -26.36
N PRO A 117 21.33 -7.61 -27.41
CA PRO A 117 22.01 -7.64 -28.68
C PRO A 117 21.15 -6.96 -29.76
N SER A 118 21.65 -5.80 -30.20
CA SER A 118 21.34 -5.26 -31.52
C SER A 118 22.05 -6.09 -32.60
N ALA A 119 21.45 -6.11 -33.79
CA ALA A 119 22.01 -6.48 -35.09
C ALA A 119 21.97 -7.98 -35.48
N PHE A 120 20.94 -8.32 -36.26
CA PHE A 120 21.17 -9.12 -37.46
C PHE A 120 20.53 -8.39 -38.65
N ALA A 121 21.39 -8.06 -39.61
CA ALA A 121 21.06 -7.37 -40.84
C ALA A 121 20.60 -8.36 -41.92
N SER A 122 19.60 -7.92 -42.69
CA SER A 122 19.45 -8.04 -44.14
C SER A 122 19.72 -9.38 -44.84
N SER A 123 18.66 -9.97 -45.41
CA SER A 123 18.66 -10.40 -46.83
C SER A 123 17.23 -10.64 -47.34
N ALA A 124 16.85 -9.93 -48.40
CA ALA A 124 15.77 -10.28 -49.34
C ALA A 124 16.35 -11.28 -50.37
N PRO A 125 15.57 -12.08 -51.17
CA PRO A 125 14.59 -11.51 -52.11
C PRO A 125 13.33 -12.37 -52.46
N SER A 126 12.42 -11.69 -53.16
CA SER A 126 11.51 -12.15 -54.23
C SER A 126 10.29 -13.05 -53.96
N ALA A 127 9.14 -12.38 -54.07
CA ALA A 127 8.00 -12.66 -54.95
C ALA A 127 7.38 -14.07 -54.95
N ILE A 128 6.08 -14.13 -54.59
CA ILE A 128 5.02 -14.66 -55.46
C ILE A 128 3.73 -13.87 -55.19
N SER A 129 3.15 -13.41 -56.29
CA SER A 129 1.90 -12.67 -56.44
C SER A 129 0.74 -13.65 -56.61
N ALA A 130 -0.42 -13.32 -56.03
CA ALA A 130 -1.76 -13.56 -56.58
C ALA A 130 -2.79 -13.12 -55.51
N ARG A 131 -3.56 -12.05 -55.76
CA ARG A 131 -4.98 -12.11 -56.19
C ARG A 131 -5.89 -12.62 -55.05
N THR A 132 -7.02 -12.01 -54.67
CA THR A 132 -7.95 -11.18 -55.43
C THR A 132 -9.19 -10.95 -54.55
N LEU A 133 -9.78 -9.74 -54.67
CA LEU A 133 -11.19 -9.37 -54.38
C LEU A 133 -11.65 -9.33 -52.91
N ALA A 134 -11.97 -8.14 -52.38
CA ALA A 134 -13.26 -7.42 -52.49
C ALA A 134 -14.28 -7.99 -51.46
N ARG A 135 -15.17 -7.23 -50.81
CA ARG A 135 -15.72 -5.90 -51.03
C ARG A 135 -16.61 -5.58 -49.80
N SER A 136 -16.82 -4.28 -49.52
CA SER A 136 -18.07 -3.59 -49.13
C SER A 136 -19.01 -4.25 -48.09
N SER A 137 -19.59 -3.57 -47.10
CA SER A 137 -20.27 -2.26 -47.07
C SER A 137 -20.68 -1.98 -45.60
N CYS A 138 -20.56 -0.77 -45.08
CA CYS A 138 -21.60 0.26 -45.03
C CYS A 138 -23.04 -0.19 -44.68
N ALA A 139 -23.41 0.08 -43.43
CA ALA A 139 -24.62 0.78 -42.96
C ALA A 139 -26.03 0.30 -43.36
N ARG A 140 -26.81 -0.07 -42.33
CA ARG A 140 -28.20 0.34 -42.01
C ARG A 140 -28.66 -0.48 -40.79
N THR A 141 -29.41 0.00 -39.82
CA THR A 141 -30.44 1.06 -39.78
C THR A 141 -30.58 1.54 -38.34
#